data_AF-A0A6L3EU97-F1
#
_entry.id   AF-A0A6L3EU97-F1
#
_cell.length_a   1.000
_cell.length_b   1.000
_cell.length_c   1.000
_cell.angle_alpha   90.00
_cell.angle_beta   90.00
_cell.angle_gamma   90.00
#
_symmetry.space_group_name_H-M   'P 1'
#
loop_
_entity.id
_entity.type
_entity.pdbx_description
1 polymer ?
#
loop_
_entity_poly.entity_id
_entity_poly.type
_entity_poly.pdbx_seq_one_letter_code
_entity_poly.pdbx_strand_id
1 'polypeptide(L)'
;MNINDILHHFPPSTHPLTLVSDPDRLLADEQLLTALAERGFSLIQEMYPIRLRQVVGQTQFGLTHPIIIITQGPLNQLPYDLWQQGHKISLQLSEFFPHLAHPIVRQLSSEQRWRLSRATPPPTRLGEKGTKTYLLQHVFAANLEHLKQPAQLITWLNQYHQQVGKLPPVLASFWLATLQALPIYADWPLDKLLASRELFQQFVNEQWGAYVQAETGEKVLGETAVRYDVLTFDQDEQLQDTIPALVRAGMLAPVTVSRLERLPVWAKTAVFAPDENANEKQADELLAALTEQAANMETGRWSQWQQIAQTWAALTNLCFAGD
;
A
#
# COMPACT_ATOMS: atom_id res chain seq x y z
N MET A 1 4.66 -11.95 -5.01
CA MET A 1 4.96 -13.12 -5.83
C MET A 1 5.61 -12.60 -7.08
N ASN A 2 6.75 -13.15 -7.45
CA ASN A 2 7.39 -12.81 -8.70
C ASN A 2 6.53 -13.42 -9.83
N ILE A 3 6.13 -12.59 -10.78
CA ILE A 3 5.24 -13.02 -11.88
C ILE A 3 5.95 -14.06 -12.74
N ASN A 4 7.29 -13.96 -12.86
CA ASN A 4 8.09 -14.91 -13.61
C ASN A 4 7.98 -16.33 -13.07
N ASP A 5 7.91 -16.51 -11.76
CA ASP A 5 7.78 -17.83 -11.12
C ASP A 5 6.49 -18.53 -11.58
N ILE A 6 5.37 -17.79 -11.68
CA ILE A 6 4.12 -18.35 -12.20
C ILE A 6 4.21 -18.57 -13.71
N LEU A 7 4.75 -17.59 -14.45
CA LEU A 7 4.87 -17.68 -15.91
C LEU A 7 5.73 -18.86 -16.37
N HIS A 8 6.65 -19.38 -15.55
CA HIS A 8 7.39 -20.59 -15.87
C HIS A 8 6.48 -21.83 -16.02
N HIS A 9 5.31 -21.84 -15.39
CA HIS A 9 4.32 -22.90 -15.55
C HIS A 9 3.53 -22.82 -16.88
N PHE A 10 3.66 -21.71 -17.63
CA PHE A 10 2.93 -21.46 -18.87
C PHE A 10 3.88 -21.19 -20.05
N PRO A 11 4.65 -22.21 -20.50
CA PRO A 11 5.53 -22.06 -21.65
C PRO A 11 4.70 -21.88 -22.95
N PRO A 12 5.07 -20.92 -23.82
CA PRO A 12 4.34 -20.68 -25.07
C PRO A 12 4.42 -21.90 -25.99
N SER A 13 3.37 -22.10 -26.81
CA SER A 13 3.31 -23.12 -27.87
C SER A 13 3.59 -24.57 -27.43
N THR A 14 3.41 -24.89 -26.15
CA THR A 14 3.72 -26.23 -25.60
C THR A 14 2.45 -27.05 -25.35
N HIS A 15 1.46 -26.47 -24.69
CA HIS A 15 0.21 -27.16 -24.32
C HIS A 15 -0.99 -26.41 -24.89
N PRO A 16 -1.82 -27.04 -25.76
CA PRO A 16 -2.97 -26.38 -26.36
C PRO A 16 -4.11 -26.14 -25.35
N LEU A 17 -4.24 -27.01 -24.34
CA LEU A 17 -5.18 -26.89 -23.23
C LEU A 17 -4.45 -27.07 -21.91
N THR A 18 -4.56 -26.06 -21.05
CA THR A 18 -4.05 -26.07 -19.68
C THR A 18 -5.20 -25.87 -18.70
N LEU A 19 -5.24 -26.67 -17.64
CA LEU A 19 -6.22 -26.63 -16.56
C LEU A 19 -5.51 -26.18 -15.29
N VAL A 20 -6.01 -25.13 -14.67
CA VAL A 20 -5.39 -24.50 -13.50
C VAL A 20 -6.35 -24.52 -12.32
N SER A 21 -5.92 -25.12 -11.22
CA SER A 21 -6.56 -24.93 -9.92
C SER A 21 -5.92 -23.72 -9.25
N ASP A 22 -6.69 -22.65 -9.07
CA ASP A 22 -6.25 -21.37 -8.49
C ASP A 22 -7.24 -20.89 -7.41
N PRO A 23 -7.26 -21.54 -6.23
CA PRO A 23 -8.12 -21.16 -5.11
C PRO A 23 -7.78 -19.79 -4.51
N ASP A 24 -6.56 -19.29 -4.76
CA ASP A 24 -6.03 -18.04 -4.21
C ASP A 24 -6.00 -16.88 -5.22
N ARG A 25 -6.57 -17.10 -6.41
CA ARG A 25 -6.73 -16.12 -7.50
C ARG A 25 -5.41 -15.45 -7.88
N LEU A 26 -4.35 -16.24 -7.98
CA LEU A 26 -3.01 -15.84 -8.39
C LEU A 26 -2.96 -15.39 -9.85
N LEU A 27 -3.80 -15.97 -10.72
CA LEU A 27 -3.88 -15.58 -12.13
C LEU A 27 -4.71 -14.33 -12.38
N ALA A 28 -5.38 -13.78 -11.36
CA ALA A 28 -6.17 -12.56 -11.49
C ALA A 28 -5.32 -11.27 -11.45
N ASP A 29 -3.99 -11.39 -11.32
CA ASP A 29 -3.08 -10.25 -11.39
C ASP A 29 -2.97 -9.71 -12.82
N GLU A 30 -3.21 -8.42 -13.00
CA GLU A 30 -3.28 -7.78 -14.32
C GLU A 30 -1.99 -7.94 -15.13
N GLN A 31 -0.82 -7.81 -14.49
CA GLN A 31 0.45 -7.96 -15.19
C GLN A 31 0.65 -9.39 -15.70
N LEU A 32 0.17 -10.36 -14.92
CA LEU A 32 0.20 -11.76 -15.31
C LEU A 32 -0.77 -12.03 -16.46
N LEU A 33 -1.97 -11.45 -16.42
CA LEU A 33 -2.94 -11.53 -17.51
C LEU A 33 -2.37 -10.97 -18.82
N THR A 34 -1.74 -9.79 -18.77
CA THR A 34 -1.09 -9.17 -19.93
C THR A 34 0.04 -10.07 -20.46
N ALA A 35 0.92 -10.56 -19.60
CA ALA A 35 2.02 -11.44 -20.01
C ALA A 35 1.55 -12.79 -20.59
N LEU A 36 0.44 -13.35 -20.08
CA LEU A 36 -0.19 -14.54 -20.65
C LEU A 36 -0.80 -14.24 -22.02
N ALA A 37 -1.48 -13.10 -22.18
CA ALA A 37 -2.05 -12.68 -23.45
C ALA A 37 -0.98 -12.43 -24.52
N GLU A 38 0.15 -11.82 -24.16
CA GLU A 38 1.32 -11.64 -25.04
C GLU A 38 1.93 -12.97 -25.49
N ARG A 39 1.81 -14.02 -24.67
CA ARG A 39 2.19 -15.40 -25.02
C ARG A 39 1.13 -16.15 -25.84
N GLY A 40 0.02 -15.48 -26.20
CA GLY A 40 -1.07 -16.04 -26.99
C GLY A 40 -2.09 -16.84 -26.21
N PHE A 41 -2.02 -16.86 -24.86
CA PHE A 41 -3.00 -17.59 -24.06
C PHE A 41 -4.33 -16.85 -23.98
N SER A 42 -5.43 -17.62 -24.07
CA SER A 42 -6.77 -17.14 -23.75
C SER A 42 -7.27 -17.80 -22.47
N LEU A 43 -7.81 -17.02 -21.53
CA LEU A 43 -8.27 -17.51 -20.23
C LEU A 43 -9.79 -17.72 -20.25
N ILE A 44 -10.22 -18.87 -19.73
CA ILE A 44 -11.62 -19.22 -19.54
C ILE A 44 -11.84 -19.52 -18.06
N GLN A 45 -12.66 -18.68 -17.41
CA GLN A 45 -13.09 -18.88 -16.04
C GLN A 45 -14.61 -19.02 -16.02
N GLU A 46 -15.09 -20.26 -16.09
CA GLU A 46 -16.51 -20.59 -16.06
C GLU A 46 -16.79 -21.61 -14.95
N MET A 47 -17.73 -21.29 -14.07
CA MET A 47 -18.00 -22.05 -12.86
C MET A 47 -18.95 -23.22 -13.11
N TYR A 48 -19.79 -23.13 -14.15
CA TYR A 48 -20.79 -24.13 -14.45
C TYR A 48 -20.31 -25.10 -15.53
N PRO A 49 -20.23 -26.42 -15.26
CA PRO A 49 -19.69 -27.40 -16.20
C PRO A 49 -20.35 -27.42 -17.58
N ILE A 50 -21.67 -27.17 -17.65
CA ILE A 50 -22.42 -27.13 -18.91
C ILE A 50 -22.01 -25.92 -19.76
N ARG A 51 -21.94 -24.73 -19.14
CA ARG A 51 -21.50 -23.51 -19.82
C ARG A 51 -20.03 -23.61 -20.24
N LEU A 52 -19.19 -24.19 -19.38
CA LEU A 52 -17.78 -24.41 -19.69
C LEU A 52 -17.62 -25.23 -20.96
N ARG A 53 -18.38 -26.32 -21.11
CA ARG A 53 -18.37 -27.12 -22.35
C ARG A 53 -18.85 -26.34 -23.57
N GLN A 54 -19.87 -25.49 -23.42
CA GLN A 54 -20.35 -24.67 -24.53
C GLN A 54 -19.28 -23.67 -25.00
N VAL A 55 -18.65 -22.96 -24.06
CA VAL A 55 -17.59 -21.98 -24.37
C VAL A 55 -16.39 -22.69 -25.01
N VAL A 56 -15.91 -23.77 -24.41
CA VAL A 56 -14.77 -24.52 -24.96
C VAL A 56 -15.10 -25.11 -26.34
N GLY A 57 -16.30 -25.64 -26.54
CA GLY A 57 -16.74 -26.17 -27.83
C GLY A 57 -16.86 -25.12 -28.95
N GLN A 58 -17.05 -23.85 -28.58
CA GLN A 58 -17.06 -22.70 -29.52
C GLN A 58 -15.68 -22.06 -29.69
N THR A 59 -14.71 -22.40 -28.83
CA THR A 59 -13.37 -21.82 -28.83
C THR A 59 -12.45 -22.67 -29.69
N GLN A 60 -11.90 -22.09 -30.75
CA GLN A 60 -10.81 -22.73 -31.49
C GLN A 60 -9.51 -22.56 -30.70
N PHE A 61 -8.93 -23.68 -30.24
CA PHE A 61 -7.66 -23.66 -29.51
C PHE A 61 -6.68 -24.68 -30.10
N GLY A 62 -5.40 -24.41 -29.90
CA GLY A 62 -4.30 -25.20 -30.44
C GLY A 62 -2.96 -24.69 -29.92
N LEU A 63 -1.84 -25.15 -30.50
CA LEU A 63 -0.52 -24.69 -30.06
C LEU A 63 -0.28 -23.21 -30.34
N THR A 64 -0.92 -22.65 -31.38
CA THR A 64 -0.79 -21.22 -31.73
C THR A 64 -1.69 -20.31 -30.90
N HIS A 65 -2.79 -20.84 -30.37
CA HIS A 65 -3.75 -20.12 -29.53
C HIS A 65 -4.16 -21.03 -28.36
N PRO A 66 -3.24 -21.24 -27.39
CA PRO A 66 -3.51 -22.11 -26.25
C PRO A 66 -4.55 -21.51 -25.31
N ILE A 67 -5.35 -22.36 -24.67
CA ILE A 67 -6.36 -21.93 -23.68
C ILE A 67 -6.00 -22.39 -22.27
N ILE A 68 -6.32 -21.54 -21.29
CA ILE A 68 -6.18 -21.82 -19.85
C ILE A 68 -7.57 -21.83 -19.24
N ILE A 69 -7.99 -22.98 -18.70
CA ILE A 69 -9.23 -23.11 -17.93
C ILE A 69 -8.89 -22.97 -16.45
N ILE A 70 -9.50 -21.99 -15.79
CA ILE A 70 -9.23 -21.68 -14.37
C ILE A 70 -10.42 -22.14 -13.51
N THR A 71 -10.11 -22.89 -12.46
CA THR A 71 -11.09 -23.29 -11.42
C THR A 71 -10.55 -23.02 -10.03
N GLN A 72 -11.43 -22.69 -9.08
CA GLN A 72 -11.07 -22.55 -7.66
C GLN A 72 -11.09 -23.89 -6.91
N GLY A 73 -11.69 -24.92 -7.52
CA GLY A 73 -11.79 -26.26 -6.96
C GLY A 73 -10.70 -27.20 -7.46
N PRO A 74 -10.73 -28.48 -7.03
CA PRO A 74 -9.83 -29.48 -7.54
C PRO A 74 -10.12 -29.76 -9.03
N LEU A 75 -9.04 -29.99 -9.81
CA LEU A 75 -9.14 -30.17 -11.25
C LEU A 75 -10.01 -31.36 -11.68
N ASN A 76 -10.11 -32.39 -10.85
CA ASN A 76 -10.90 -33.59 -11.12
C ASN A 76 -12.43 -33.37 -11.09
N GLN A 77 -12.90 -32.18 -10.73
CA GLN A 77 -14.30 -31.78 -10.84
C GLN A 77 -14.65 -31.17 -12.20
N LEU A 78 -13.66 -30.88 -13.04
CA LEU A 78 -13.88 -30.42 -14.41
C LEU A 78 -14.47 -31.57 -15.26
N PRO A 79 -15.19 -31.25 -16.35
CA PRO A 79 -15.65 -32.25 -17.30
C PRO A 79 -14.55 -33.23 -17.69
N TYR A 80 -14.85 -34.54 -17.62
CA TYR A 80 -13.85 -35.61 -17.77
C TYR A 80 -13.06 -35.51 -19.08
N ASP A 81 -13.73 -35.16 -20.17
CA ASP A 81 -13.14 -34.92 -21.49
C ASP A 81 -12.04 -33.84 -21.46
N LEU A 82 -12.30 -32.72 -20.79
CA LEU A 82 -11.32 -31.65 -20.60
C LEU A 82 -10.21 -32.07 -19.63
N TRP A 83 -10.61 -32.67 -18.49
CA TRP A 83 -9.68 -33.13 -17.45
C TRP A 83 -8.68 -34.16 -17.98
N GLN A 84 -9.13 -35.11 -18.80
CA GLN A 84 -8.29 -36.18 -19.33
C GLN A 84 -7.18 -35.62 -20.22
N GLN A 85 -7.53 -34.73 -21.17
CA GLN A 85 -6.60 -34.25 -22.21
C GLN A 85 -5.75 -33.04 -21.78
N GLY A 86 -6.22 -32.22 -20.83
CA GLY A 86 -5.54 -30.97 -20.45
C GLY A 86 -4.27 -31.19 -19.61
N HIS A 87 -3.27 -30.33 -19.83
CA HIS A 87 -2.14 -30.21 -18.90
C HIS A 87 -2.62 -29.62 -17.57
N LYS A 88 -2.19 -30.17 -16.44
CA LYS A 88 -2.76 -29.88 -15.11
C LYS A 88 -1.75 -29.11 -14.28
N ILE A 89 -2.16 -27.96 -13.76
CA ILE A 89 -1.37 -27.09 -12.89
C ILE A 89 -2.20 -26.77 -11.66
N SER A 90 -1.60 -26.82 -10.48
CA SER A 90 -2.17 -26.31 -9.24
C SER A 90 -1.32 -25.14 -8.81
N LEU A 91 -1.95 -24.02 -8.48
CA LEU A 91 -1.29 -22.82 -7.97
C LEU A 91 -1.85 -22.52 -6.59
N GLN A 92 -1.01 -22.60 -5.56
CA GLN A 92 -1.41 -22.31 -4.19
C GLN A 92 -0.43 -21.34 -3.53
N LEU A 93 -0.93 -20.38 -2.75
CA LEU A 93 -0.05 -19.43 -2.05
C LEU A 93 0.95 -20.11 -1.11
N SER A 94 0.59 -21.27 -0.57
CA SER A 94 1.46 -22.06 0.30
C SER A 94 2.71 -22.60 -0.40
N GLU A 95 2.69 -22.75 -1.73
CA GLU A 95 3.86 -23.15 -2.51
C GLU A 95 4.88 -22.01 -2.62
N PHE A 96 4.39 -20.77 -2.73
CA PHE A 96 5.23 -19.57 -2.82
C PHE A 96 5.69 -19.05 -1.44
N PHE A 97 4.91 -19.29 -0.39
CA PHE A 97 5.19 -18.81 0.97
C PHE A 97 5.08 -19.92 2.03
N PRO A 98 5.91 -20.97 1.96
CA PRO A 98 5.73 -22.21 2.75
C PRO A 98 5.96 -22.05 4.26
N HIS A 99 6.67 -20.99 4.67
CA HIS A 99 7.01 -20.69 6.06
C HIS A 99 6.01 -19.74 6.74
N LEU A 100 5.00 -19.27 6.04
CA LEU A 100 4.01 -18.33 6.56
C LEU A 100 2.64 -18.99 6.66
N ALA A 101 1.84 -18.53 7.63
CA ALA A 101 0.47 -19.01 7.80
C ALA A 101 -0.40 -18.60 6.60
N HIS A 102 -0.79 -19.59 5.79
CA HIS A 102 -1.61 -19.40 4.59
C HIS A 102 -2.86 -18.52 4.80
N PRO A 103 -3.66 -18.68 5.87
CA PRO A 103 -4.85 -17.85 6.09
C PRO A 103 -4.55 -16.35 6.24
N ILE A 104 -3.34 -16.00 6.69
CA ILE A 104 -2.91 -14.60 6.83
C ILE A 104 -2.39 -14.07 5.48
N VAL A 105 -1.55 -14.85 4.80
CA VAL A 105 -0.99 -14.47 3.49
C VAL A 105 -2.08 -14.29 2.43
N ARG A 106 -3.14 -15.11 2.48
CA ARG A 106 -4.29 -15.02 1.57
C ARG A 106 -5.04 -13.69 1.63
N GLN A 107 -4.92 -12.93 2.72
CA GLN A 107 -5.59 -11.64 2.88
C GLN A 107 -4.81 -10.47 2.27
N LEU A 108 -3.57 -10.71 1.83
CA LEU A 108 -2.74 -9.69 1.22
C LEU A 108 -3.19 -9.40 -0.22
N SER A 109 -3.16 -8.13 -0.60
CA SER A 109 -3.33 -7.74 -2.00
C SER A 109 -2.20 -8.30 -2.88
N SER A 110 -2.38 -8.31 -4.20
CA SER A 110 -1.33 -8.76 -5.12
C SER A 110 -0.04 -7.95 -4.99
N GLU A 111 -0.17 -6.63 -4.78
CA GLU A 111 0.97 -5.74 -4.51
C GLU A 111 1.67 -6.09 -3.19
N GLN A 112 0.92 -6.30 -2.12
CA GLN A 112 1.49 -6.69 -0.81
C GLN A 112 2.19 -8.06 -0.90
N ARG A 113 1.59 -9.02 -1.63
CA ARG A 113 2.23 -10.31 -1.94
C ARG A 113 3.51 -10.12 -2.75
N TRP A 114 3.56 -9.16 -3.67
CA TRP A 114 4.78 -8.81 -4.43
C TRP A 114 5.88 -8.25 -3.53
N ARG A 115 5.57 -7.32 -2.64
CA ARG A 115 6.54 -6.84 -1.64
C ARG A 115 7.03 -8.00 -0.77
N LEU A 116 6.13 -8.88 -0.34
CA LEU A 116 6.47 -10.07 0.43
C LEU A 116 7.45 -11.01 -0.30
N SER A 117 7.31 -11.22 -1.61
CA SER A 117 8.26 -12.08 -2.35
C SER A 117 9.67 -11.51 -2.46
N ARG A 118 9.87 -10.22 -2.17
CA ARG A 118 11.19 -9.59 -2.12
C ARG A 118 11.82 -9.66 -0.72
N ALA A 119 11.04 -10.00 0.29
CA ALA A 119 11.53 -10.13 1.66
C ALA A 119 12.27 -11.46 1.85
N THR A 120 13.29 -11.45 2.70
CA THR A 120 14.03 -12.67 3.08
C THR A 120 13.10 -13.63 3.83
N PRO A 121 12.86 -14.86 3.33
CA PRO A 121 11.95 -15.80 3.98
C PRO A 121 12.35 -16.08 5.43
N PRO A 122 11.38 -16.32 6.34
CA PRO A 122 11.70 -16.74 7.70
C PRO A 122 12.53 -18.04 7.71
N PRO A 123 13.47 -18.20 8.66
CA PRO A 123 14.30 -19.40 8.75
C PRO A 123 13.51 -20.65 9.14
N THR A 124 12.36 -20.47 9.80
CA THR A 124 11.48 -21.54 10.27
C THR A 124 10.02 -21.20 9.96
N ARG A 125 9.16 -22.22 9.93
CA ARG A 125 7.72 -22.01 9.74
C ARG A 125 7.15 -21.24 10.94
N LEU A 126 6.48 -20.13 10.65
CA LEU A 126 5.84 -19.28 11.64
C LEU A 126 4.37 -19.67 11.83
N GLY A 127 3.91 -19.62 13.08
CA GLY A 127 2.48 -19.64 13.39
C GLY A 127 1.79 -18.33 12.98
N GLU A 128 0.50 -18.19 13.27
CA GLU A 128 -0.26 -16.99 12.87
C GLU A 128 0.31 -15.69 13.44
N LYS A 129 0.58 -15.64 14.76
CA LYS A 129 1.14 -14.45 15.42
C LYS A 129 2.49 -14.06 14.82
N GLY A 130 3.40 -15.02 14.65
CA GLY A 130 4.71 -14.79 14.04
C GLY A 130 4.59 -14.32 12.60
N THR A 131 3.65 -14.89 11.82
CA THR A 131 3.37 -14.44 10.45
C THR A 131 2.90 -12.99 10.43
N LYS A 132 1.97 -12.59 11.32
CA LYS A 132 1.49 -11.20 11.40
C LYS A 132 2.63 -10.22 11.70
N THR A 133 3.47 -10.53 12.70
CA THR A 133 4.64 -9.70 13.05
C THR A 133 5.64 -9.61 11.90
N TYR A 134 5.96 -10.74 11.25
CA TYR A 134 6.87 -10.78 10.11
C TYR A 134 6.33 -9.95 8.94
N LEU A 135 5.05 -10.07 8.59
CA LEU A 135 4.43 -9.31 7.51
C LEU A 135 4.46 -7.81 7.82
N LEU A 136 4.09 -7.40 9.04
CA LEU A 136 4.14 -6.00 9.46
C LEU A 136 5.54 -5.41 9.27
N GLN A 137 6.58 -6.12 9.74
CA GLN A 137 7.96 -5.66 9.63
C GLN A 137 8.47 -5.59 8.19
N HIS A 138 8.26 -6.64 7.39
CA HIS A 138 8.91 -6.79 6.09
C HIS A 138 8.09 -6.30 4.89
N VAL A 139 6.76 -6.25 5.01
CA VAL A 139 5.85 -5.81 3.92
C VAL A 139 5.38 -4.39 4.14
N PHE A 140 5.16 -4.01 5.41
CA PHE A 140 4.60 -2.71 5.79
C PHE A 140 5.60 -1.80 6.52
N ALA A 141 6.86 -2.20 6.67
CA ALA A 141 7.88 -1.45 7.40
C ALA A 141 7.49 -1.10 8.86
N ALA A 142 6.54 -1.83 9.45
CA ALA A 142 6.04 -1.61 10.80
C ALA A 142 6.86 -2.43 11.81
N ASN A 143 8.05 -1.93 12.16
CA ASN A 143 8.90 -2.54 13.17
C ASN A 143 8.61 -1.99 14.56
N LEU A 144 8.02 -2.81 15.44
CA LEU A 144 7.64 -2.41 16.79
C LEU A 144 8.80 -1.82 17.62
N GLU A 145 10.03 -2.29 17.42
CA GLU A 145 11.16 -1.78 18.20
C GLU A 145 11.49 -0.32 17.86
N HIS A 146 11.38 0.08 16.59
CA HIS A 146 11.58 1.48 16.18
C HIS A 146 10.37 2.33 16.57
N LEU A 147 9.18 1.74 16.48
CA LEU A 147 7.91 2.42 16.74
C LEU A 147 7.56 2.50 18.23
N LYS A 148 8.55 2.43 19.12
CA LYS A 148 8.44 2.88 20.52
C LYS A 148 8.73 4.38 20.65
N GLN A 149 9.21 5.03 19.59
CA GLN A 149 9.48 6.46 19.51
C GLN A 149 8.35 7.16 18.72
N PRO A 150 7.73 8.23 19.25
CA PRO A 150 6.66 8.95 18.55
C PRO A 150 7.04 9.44 17.15
N ALA A 151 8.24 10.01 16.97
CA ALA A 151 8.75 10.44 15.67
C ALA A 151 8.74 9.33 14.61
N GLN A 152 9.13 8.11 15.00
CA GLN A 152 9.13 6.95 14.11
C GLN A 152 7.70 6.52 13.75
N LEU A 153 6.75 6.60 14.68
CA LEU A 153 5.34 6.33 14.40
C LEU A 153 4.73 7.36 13.45
N ILE A 154 5.01 8.65 13.64
CA ILE A 154 4.56 9.71 12.73
C ILE A 154 5.15 9.52 11.34
N THR A 155 6.46 9.23 11.26
CA THR A 155 7.14 8.92 9.98
C THR A 155 6.49 7.72 9.28
N TRP A 156 6.24 6.64 10.03
CA TRP A 156 5.62 5.44 9.49
C TRP A 156 4.18 5.69 9.04
N LEU A 157 3.37 6.43 9.83
CA LEU A 157 2.00 6.79 9.46
C LEU A 157 1.97 7.66 8.20
N ASN A 158 2.89 8.61 8.07
CA ASN A 158 3.03 9.42 6.88
C ASN A 158 3.29 8.55 5.64
N GLN A 159 4.24 7.61 5.73
CA GLN A 159 4.53 6.67 4.64
C GLN A 159 3.36 5.73 4.37
N TYR A 160 2.69 5.23 5.41
CA TYR A 160 1.54 4.33 5.31
C TYR A 160 0.39 4.98 4.53
N HIS A 161 0.06 6.25 4.80
CA HIS A 161 -1.02 6.96 4.12
C HIS A 161 -0.68 7.40 2.69
N GLN A 162 0.59 7.37 2.30
CA GLN A 162 1.03 7.60 0.92
C GLN A 162 1.07 6.30 0.09
N GLN A 163 1.05 5.14 0.73
CA GLN A 163 1.06 3.86 0.03
C GLN A 163 -0.32 3.48 -0.50
N VAL A 164 -0.33 2.88 -1.69
CA VAL A 164 -1.53 2.26 -2.24
C VAL A 164 -1.79 0.95 -1.52
N GLY A 165 -3.01 0.80 -1.00
CA GLY A 165 -3.48 -0.39 -0.30
C GLY A 165 -3.30 -0.34 1.22
N LYS A 166 -4.41 -0.40 1.95
CA LYS A 166 -4.44 -0.42 3.42
C LYS A 166 -3.95 -1.76 3.98
N LEU A 167 -3.61 -1.75 5.27
CA LEU A 167 -3.39 -2.99 6.03
C LEU A 167 -4.64 -3.88 5.93
N PRO A 168 -4.49 -5.18 5.63
CA PRO A 168 -5.58 -6.13 5.76
C PRO A 168 -6.18 -6.08 7.18
N PRO A 169 -7.50 -6.24 7.36
CA PRO A 169 -8.16 -6.07 8.65
C PRO A 169 -7.51 -6.87 9.78
N VAL A 170 -7.09 -8.11 9.51
CA VAL A 170 -6.44 -8.96 10.51
C VAL A 170 -5.06 -8.44 10.94
N LEU A 171 -4.32 -7.77 10.04
CA LEU A 171 -3.06 -7.10 10.37
C LEU A 171 -3.32 -5.75 11.06
N ALA A 172 -4.30 -4.98 10.62
CA ALA A 172 -4.67 -3.70 11.23
C ALA A 172 -5.11 -3.87 12.68
N SER A 173 -6.01 -4.81 12.97
CA SER A 173 -6.45 -5.08 14.35
C SER A 173 -5.32 -5.59 15.24
N PHE A 174 -4.46 -6.45 14.70
CA PHE A 174 -3.30 -6.95 15.45
C PHE A 174 -2.30 -5.83 15.74
N TRP A 175 -2.05 -4.95 14.75
CA TRP A 175 -1.14 -3.83 14.89
C TRP A 175 -1.64 -2.80 15.89
N LEU A 176 -2.91 -2.42 15.79
CA LEU A 176 -3.58 -1.52 16.73
C LEU A 176 -3.49 -2.03 18.17
N ALA A 177 -3.82 -3.30 18.40
CA ALA A 177 -3.71 -3.90 19.74
C ALA A 177 -2.26 -3.91 20.26
N THR A 178 -1.28 -4.05 19.36
CA THR A 178 0.15 -4.02 19.72
C THR A 178 0.58 -2.61 20.13
N LEU A 179 0.17 -1.58 19.39
CA LEU A 179 0.49 -0.19 19.72
C LEU A 179 -0.22 0.29 21.00
N GLN A 180 -1.49 -0.08 21.19
CA GLN A 180 -2.27 0.28 22.39
C GLN A 180 -1.70 -0.32 23.68
N ALA A 181 -0.94 -1.42 23.59
CA ALA A 181 -0.27 -2.01 24.74
C ALA A 181 0.96 -1.19 25.19
N LEU A 182 1.44 -0.24 24.39
CA LEU A 182 2.57 0.63 24.72
C LEU A 182 2.08 1.85 25.51
N PRO A 183 2.59 2.09 26.73
CA PRO A 183 2.14 3.22 27.57
C PRO A 183 2.33 4.59 26.92
N ILE A 184 3.34 4.75 26.06
CA ILE A 184 3.63 6.02 25.35
C ILE A 184 2.50 6.47 24.41
N TYR A 185 1.65 5.53 23.95
CA TYR A 185 0.53 5.82 23.06
C TYR A 185 -0.83 5.71 23.74
N ALA A 186 -0.89 5.69 25.07
CA ALA A 186 -2.13 5.52 25.81
C ALA A 186 -3.18 6.60 25.47
N ASP A 187 -2.74 7.84 25.27
CA ASP A 187 -3.61 8.99 24.95
C ASP A 187 -3.77 9.24 23.44
N TRP A 188 -3.20 8.39 22.59
CA TRP A 188 -3.23 8.58 21.14
C TRP A 188 -4.50 7.96 20.53
N PRO A 189 -5.17 8.64 19.58
CA PRO A 189 -6.33 8.10 18.86
C PRO A 189 -5.90 7.13 17.74
N LEU A 190 -5.12 6.10 18.06
CA LEU A 190 -4.44 5.22 17.10
C LEU A 190 -5.39 4.55 16.08
N ASP A 191 -6.62 4.25 16.49
CA ASP A 191 -7.67 3.72 15.62
C ASP A 191 -8.01 4.70 14.49
N LYS A 192 -8.17 5.97 14.82
CA LYS A 192 -8.46 7.05 13.86
C LYS A 192 -7.28 7.32 12.95
N LEU A 193 -6.07 7.39 13.53
CA LEU A 193 -4.84 7.66 12.79
C LEU A 193 -4.54 6.59 11.75
N LEU A 194 -4.87 5.32 12.01
CA LEU A 194 -4.70 4.22 11.05
C LEU A 194 -5.82 4.17 10.00
N ALA A 195 -7.03 4.62 10.33
CA ALA A 195 -8.20 4.48 9.49
C ALA A 195 -8.28 5.50 8.35
N SER A 196 -7.91 6.75 8.63
CA SER A 196 -8.09 7.89 7.72
C SER A 196 -6.84 8.77 7.65
N ARG A 197 -6.48 9.13 6.41
CA ARG A 197 -5.40 10.07 6.12
C ARG A 197 -5.75 11.46 6.64
N GLU A 198 -7.01 11.85 6.48
CA GLU A 198 -7.55 13.15 6.89
C GLU A 198 -7.50 13.31 8.41
N LEU A 199 -7.87 12.28 9.17
CA LEU A 199 -7.77 12.29 10.63
C LEU A 199 -6.31 12.31 11.11
N PHE A 200 -5.40 11.64 10.41
CA PHE A 200 -3.97 11.73 10.68
C PHE A 200 -3.42 13.14 10.40
N GLN A 201 -3.80 13.73 9.25
CA GLN A 201 -3.45 15.10 8.90
C GLN A 201 -3.97 16.08 9.96
N GLN A 202 -5.25 15.98 10.34
CA GLN A 202 -5.82 16.83 11.39
C GLN A 202 -5.04 16.73 12.69
N PHE A 203 -4.76 15.51 13.15
CA PHE A 203 -3.98 15.27 14.36
C PHE A 203 -2.61 15.96 14.31
N VAL A 204 -1.84 15.78 13.22
CA VAL A 204 -0.50 16.38 13.08
C VAL A 204 -0.58 17.93 13.04
N ASN A 205 -1.58 18.48 12.35
CA ASN A 205 -1.80 19.94 12.29
C ASN A 205 -2.17 20.53 13.65
N GLU A 206 -3.01 19.85 14.44
CA GLU A 206 -3.38 20.29 15.78
C GLU A 206 -2.16 20.32 16.71
N GLN A 207 -1.33 19.26 16.68
CA GLN A 207 -0.10 19.19 17.47
C GLN A 207 0.89 20.30 17.08
N TRP A 208 1.07 20.53 15.78
CA TRP A 208 1.96 21.57 15.26
C TRP A 208 1.47 22.97 15.62
N GLY A 209 0.17 23.23 15.44
CA GLY A 209 -0.45 24.51 15.79
C GLY A 209 -0.31 24.85 17.26
N ALA A 210 -0.47 23.87 18.16
CA ALA A 210 -0.26 24.04 19.59
C ALA A 210 1.20 24.42 19.92
N TYR A 211 2.18 23.74 19.32
CA TYR A 211 3.60 24.06 19.47
C TYR A 211 3.92 25.48 19.00
N VAL A 212 3.50 25.84 17.78
CA VAL A 212 3.74 27.17 17.20
C VAL A 212 3.08 28.28 18.04
N GLN A 213 1.87 28.05 18.55
CA GLN A 213 1.19 28.98 19.43
C GLN A 213 1.94 29.17 20.76
N ALA A 214 2.49 28.09 21.34
CA ALA A 214 3.25 28.17 22.59
C ALA A 214 4.54 29.01 22.42
N GLU A 215 5.26 28.85 21.31
CA GLU A 215 6.50 29.58 21.04
C GLU A 215 6.27 31.05 20.66
N THR A 216 5.23 31.33 19.87
CA THR A 216 5.02 32.66 19.27
C THR A 216 4.09 33.55 20.10
N GLY A 217 3.19 32.93 20.89
CA GLY A 217 2.08 33.56 21.59
C GLY A 217 0.94 34.01 20.69
N GLU A 218 0.98 33.66 19.39
CA GLU A 218 -0.07 33.99 18.42
C GLU A 218 -1.11 32.88 18.36
N LYS A 219 -2.40 33.26 18.29
CA LYS A 219 -3.44 32.28 17.98
C LYS A 219 -3.32 31.91 16.53
N VAL A 220 -2.92 30.67 16.27
CA VAL A 220 -3.02 30.08 14.93
C VAL A 220 -4.50 30.03 14.55
N LEU A 221 -4.86 30.62 13.41
CA LEU A 221 -6.22 30.66 12.90
C LEU A 221 -6.60 29.26 12.37
N GLY A 222 -7.29 28.49 13.20
CA GLY A 222 -7.76 27.14 12.88
C GLY A 222 -8.12 26.40 14.17
N GLU A 223 -9.44 26.28 14.40
CA GLU A 223 -10.19 25.47 15.38
C GLU A 223 -9.56 25.06 16.75
N THR A 224 -10.33 25.39 17.79
CA THR A 224 -10.35 24.87 19.17
C THR A 224 -9.35 23.78 19.54
N ALA A 225 -8.42 24.15 20.42
CA ALA A 225 -7.50 23.28 21.13
C ALA A 225 -8.17 22.03 21.71
N VAL A 226 -7.88 20.86 21.12
CA VAL A 226 -8.09 19.56 21.77
C VAL A 226 -6.74 19.05 22.29
N ARG A 227 -6.53 19.28 23.59
CA ARG A 227 -6.08 18.38 24.68
C ARG A 227 -5.14 17.17 24.44
N TYR A 228 -4.31 17.16 23.41
CA TYR A 228 -3.22 16.18 23.35
C TYR A 228 -1.90 16.94 23.23
N ASP A 229 -1.20 17.20 24.33
CA ASP A 229 0.20 17.67 24.25
C ASP A 229 1.11 16.44 24.22
N VAL A 230 0.94 15.61 23.18
CA VAL A 230 1.61 14.30 23.10
C VAL A 230 2.86 14.32 22.23
N LEU A 231 3.00 15.30 21.33
CA LEU A 231 4.18 15.52 20.51
C LEU A 231 5.04 16.66 21.06
N THR A 232 6.24 16.32 21.54
CA THR A 232 7.21 17.28 22.09
C THR A 232 8.23 17.68 21.02
N PHE A 233 7.83 18.56 20.10
CA PHE A 233 8.68 19.01 18.98
C PHE A 233 9.95 19.76 19.45
N ASP A 234 9.93 20.38 20.61
CA ASP A 234 11.07 21.07 21.21
C ASP A 234 12.19 20.11 21.65
N GLN A 235 11.83 18.91 22.07
CA GLN A 235 12.73 17.93 22.69
C GLN A 235 13.10 16.75 21.79
N ASP A 236 12.31 16.47 20.75
CA ASP A 236 12.51 15.34 19.84
C ASP A 236 13.08 15.78 18.50
N GLU A 237 14.41 15.71 18.35
CA GLU A 237 15.13 16.02 17.11
C GLU A 237 14.66 15.16 15.92
N GLN A 238 14.28 13.90 16.15
CA GLN A 238 13.78 13.04 15.06
C GLN A 238 12.40 13.51 14.57
N LEU A 239 11.58 14.04 15.48
CA LEU A 239 10.30 14.61 15.10
C LEU A 239 10.50 15.91 14.30
N GLN A 240 11.49 16.73 14.67
CA GLN A 240 11.90 17.92 13.91
C GLN A 240 12.33 17.55 12.48
N ASP A 241 13.16 16.53 12.32
CA ASP A 241 13.62 16.03 11.01
C ASP A 241 12.48 15.47 10.14
N THR A 242 11.36 15.07 10.76
CA THR A 242 10.19 14.54 10.06
C THR A 242 9.31 15.65 9.45
N ILE A 243 9.39 16.88 9.97
CA ILE A 243 8.55 18.02 9.57
C ILE A 243 8.61 18.30 8.06
N PRO A 244 9.79 18.43 7.41
CA PRO A 244 9.85 18.68 5.96
C PRO A 244 9.16 17.57 5.15
N ALA A 245 9.24 16.32 5.60
CA ALA A 245 8.58 15.20 4.93
C ALA A 245 7.04 15.22 5.11
N LEU A 246 6.54 15.74 6.23
CA LEU A 246 5.10 15.91 6.46
C LEU A 246 4.53 17.05 5.62
N VAL A 247 5.25 18.17 5.51
CA VAL A 247 4.87 19.29 4.64
C VAL A 247 4.81 18.84 3.19
N ARG A 248 5.87 18.19 2.69
CA ARG A 248 5.94 17.67 1.31
C ARG A 248 4.83 16.66 1.01
N ALA A 249 4.47 15.83 1.99
CA ALA A 249 3.38 14.87 1.85
C ALA A 249 1.97 15.48 1.95
N GLY A 250 1.88 16.78 2.25
CA GLY A 250 0.64 17.48 2.53
C GLY A 250 -0.05 17.02 3.83
N MET A 251 0.66 16.32 4.71
CA MET A 251 0.13 15.89 6.02
C MET A 251 0.20 17.02 7.06
N LEU A 252 1.07 18.00 6.82
CA LEU A 252 1.16 19.20 7.63
C LEU A 252 0.94 20.42 6.74
N ALA A 253 -0.12 21.18 7.02
CA ALA A 253 -0.38 22.46 6.39
C ALA A 253 0.54 23.50 7.05
N PRO A 254 1.35 24.22 6.27
CA PRO A 254 2.20 25.25 6.85
C PRO A 254 1.37 26.36 7.49
N VAL A 255 1.81 26.81 8.67
CA VAL A 255 1.10 27.82 9.46
C VAL A 255 1.63 29.20 9.13
N THR A 256 0.77 30.20 8.96
CA THR A 256 1.18 31.60 8.82
C THR A 256 1.46 32.21 10.20
N VAL A 257 2.66 32.76 10.38
CA VAL A 257 3.08 33.37 11.66
C VAL A 257 3.71 34.73 11.41
N SER A 258 3.37 35.73 12.22
CA SER A 258 3.92 37.09 12.06
C SER A 258 5.31 37.23 12.67
N ARG A 259 5.62 36.42 13.70
CA ARG A 259 6.88 36.45 14.47
C ARG A 259 7.79 35.26 14.17
N LEU A 260 8.29 35.17 12.94
CA LEU A 260 9.20 34.11 12.49
C LEU A 260 10.51 34.04 13.29
N GLU A 261 10.97 35.16 13.84
CA GLU A 261 12.17 35.28 14.68
C GLU A 261 12.09 34.52 16.00
N ARG A 262 10.88 34.17 16.49
CA ARG A 262 10.72 33.38 17.71
C ARG A 262 10.86 31.88 17.49
N LEU A 263 10.76 31.43 16.24
CA LEU A 263 10.83 30.01 15.92
C LEU A 263 12.27 29.56 15.63
N PRO A 264 12.65 28.36 16.08
CA PRO A 264 13.94 27.78 15.75
C PRO A 264 14.06 27.54 14.24
N VAL A 265 15.30 27.48 13.74
CA VAL A 265 15.58 27.40 12.29
C VAL A 265 14.91 26.19 11.64
N TRP A 266 14.87 25.04 12.32
CA TRP A 266 14.25 23.82 11.82
C TRP A 266 12.72 23.96 11.64
N ALA A 267 12.05 24.78 12.47
CA ALA A 267 10.59 24.95 12.41
C ALA A 267 10.15 25.82 11.22
N LYS A 268 11.06 26.61 10.66
CA LYS A 268 10.77 27.54 9.56
C LYS A 268 10.41 26.83 8.25
N THR A 269 10.67 25.54 8.10
CA THR A 269 10.26 24.77 6.92
C THR A 269 8.75 24.48 6.88
N ALA A 270 8.05 24.62 8.00
CA ALA A 270 6.61 24.37 8.12
C ALA A 270 5.82 25.62 8.55
N VAL A 271 6.41 26.79 8.35
CA VAL A 271 5.81 28.09 8.68
C VAL A 271 6.06 29.05 7.53
N PHE A 272 5.05 29.82 7.16
CA PHE A 272 5.17 30.87 6.15
C PHE A 272 5.07 32.26 6.78
N ALA A 273 5.78 33.20 6.16
CA ALA A 273 5.53 34.61 6.36
C ALA A 273 4.15 34.97 5.75
N PRO A 274 3.44 36.00 6.26
CA PRO A 274 2.11 36.40 5.75
C PRO A 274 2.08 36.76 4.25
N ASP A 275 3.23 37.05 3.68
CA ASP A 275 3.50 37.46 2.31
C ASP A 275 4.02 36.32 1.41
N GLU A 276 4.27 35.12 1.94
CA GLU A 276 4.64 33.95 1.14
C GLU A 276 3.42 33.10 0.75
N ASN A 277 3.33 32.74 -0.53
CA ASN A 277 2.22 31.98 -1.07
C ASN A 277 2.44 30.48 -0.83
N ALA A 278 1.95 29.98 0.30
CA ALA A 278 2.05 28.59 0.74
C ALA A 278 1.72 27.55 -0.33
N ASN A 279 0.64 27.82 -1.04
CA ASN A 279 0.11 26.97 -2.10
C ASN A 279 1.08 26.86 -3.29
N GLU A 280 1.77 27.94 -3.64
CA GLU A 280 2.68 27.96 -4.79
C GLU A 280 3.89 27.03 -4.55
N LYS A 281 4.52 27.10 -3.37
CA LYS A 281 5.61 26.18 -3.01
C LYS A 281 5.15 24.71 -2.96
N GLN A 282 3.97 24.45 -2.42
CA GLN A 282 3.43 23.10 -2.36
C GLN A 282 3.06 22.56 -3.77
N ALA A 283 2.61 23.43 -4.68
CA ALA A 283 2.37 23.07 -6.07
C ALA A 283 3.68 22.68 -6.79
N ASP A 284 4.75 23.47 -6.60
CA ASP A 284 6.06 23.18 -7.18
C ASP A 284 6.62 21.83 -6.69
N GLU A 285 6.47 21.53 -5.41
CA GLU A 285 6.90 20.24 -4.85
C GLU A 285 6.10 19.06 -5.41
N LEU A 286 4.77 19.19 -5.52
CA LEU A 286 3.92 18.16 -6.12
C LEU A 286 4.24 17.96 -7.60
N LEU A 287 4.54 19.02 -8.34
CA LEU A 287 5.01 18.96 -9.72
C LEU A 287 6.36 18.23 -9.85
N ALA A 288 7.31 18.54 -8.97
CA ALA A 288 8.61 17.85 -8.94
C ALA A 288 8.44 16.35 -8.65
N ALA A 289 7.62 15.99 -7.67
CA ALA A 289 7.30 14.61 -7.34
C ALA A 289 6.62 13.86 -8.50
N LEU A 290 5.65 14.49 -9.18
CA LEU A 290 5.01 13.92 -10.36
C LEU A 290 6.01 13.68 -11.49
N THR A 291 6.94 14.60 -11.71
CA THR A 291 7.97 14.49 -12.75
C THR A 291 8.88 13.30 -12.47
N GLU A 292 9.32 13.12 -11.22
CA GLU A 292 10.14 11.98 -10.80
C GLU A 292 9.38 10.65 -10.89
N GLN A 293 8.12 10.62 -10.47
CA GLN A 293 7.26 9.43 -10.57
C GLN A 293 7.06 9.03 -12.03
N ALA A 294 6.74 9.99 -12.91
CA ALA A 294 6.52 9.76 -14.33
C ALA A 294 7.77 9.26 -15.07
N ALA A 295 8.96 9.74 -14.69
CA ALA A 295 10.23 9.33 -15.30
C ALA A 295 10.51 7.82 -15.17
N ASN A 296 9.90 7.14 -14.19
CA ASN A 296 10.11 5.71 -13.92
C ASN A 296 8.96 4.81 -14.43
N MET A 297 8.08 5.31 -15.30
CA MET A 297 6.80 4.64 -15.62
C MET A 297 6.81 3.64 -16.79
N GLU A 298 7.88 3.55 -17.58
CA GLU A 298 7.91 2.67 -18.79
C GLU A 298 7.62 1.19 -18.48
N THR A 299 7.86 0.75 -17.24
CA THR A 299 7.55 -0.61 -16.75
C THR A 299 6.67 -0.61 -15.49
N GLY A 300 5.99 0.50 -15.24
CA GLY A 300 5.31 0.72 -13.98
C GLY A 300 4.04 -0.12 -13.78
N ARG A 301 3.79 -0.55 -12.54
CA ARG A 301 2.59 -1.30 -12.15
C ARG A 301 1.38 -0.36 -12.03
N TRP A 302 0.17 -0.93 -12.06
CA TRP A 302 -1.06 -0.18 -11.80
C TRP A 302 -1.04 0.62 -10.48
N SER A 303 -0.42 0.08 -9.41
CA SER A 303 -0.31 0.82 -8.15
C SER A 303 0.55 2.08 -8.25
N GLN A 304 1.58 2.09 -9.11
CA GLN A 304 2.38 3.28 -9.38
C GLN A 304 1.59 4.31 -10.18
N TRP A 305 0.76 3.88 -11.13
CA TRP A 305 -0.21 4.76 -11.80
C TRP A 305 -1.23 5.36 -10.83
N GLN A 306 -1.70 4.59 -9.85
CA GLN A 306 -2.59 5.10 -8.79
C GLN A 306 -1.90 6.15 -7.91
N GLN A 307 -0.62 5.97 -7.58
CA GLN A 307 0.16 6.99 -6.86
C GLN A 307 0.25 8.29 -7.66
N ILE A 308 0.59 8.21 -8.95
CA ILE A 308 0.64 9.40 -9.84
C ILE A 308 -0.74 10.08 -9.87
N ALA A 309 -1.82 9.32 -10.03
CA ALA A 309 -3.16 9.87 -10.06
C ALA A 309 -3.53 10.59 -8.74
N GLN A 310 -3.10 10.07 -7.59
CA GLN A 310 -3.30 10.71 -6.29
C GLN A 310 -2.50 12.01 -6.15
N THR A 311 -1.22 12.01 -6.54
CA THR A 311 -0.38 13.20 -6.51
C THR A 311 -0.94 14.28 -7.46
N TRP A 312 -1.42 13.88 -8.63
CA TRP A 312 -2.08 14.76 -9.60
C TRP A 312 -3.39 15.35 -9.06
N ALA A 313 -4.22 14.53 -8.40
CA ALA A 313 -5.44 14.99 -7.76
C ALA A 313 -5.15 16.01 -6.64
N ALA A 314 -4.09 15.80 -5.85
CA ALA A 314 -3.67 16.75 -4.84
C ALA A 314 -3.23 18.09 -5.44
N LEU A 315 -2.42 18.06 -6.51
CA LEU A 315 -1.98 19.27 -7.21
C LEU A 315 -3.15 20.04 -7.81
N THR A 316 -4.05 19.34 -8.51
CA THR A 316 -5.23 19.98 -9.13
C THR A 316 -6.16 20.59 -8.08
N ASN A 317 -6.44 19.89 -6.98
CA ASN A 317 -7.20 20.48 -5.88
C ASN A 317 -6.52 21.75 -5.34
N LEU A 318 -5.20 21.75 -5.21
CA LEU A 318 -4.47 22.90 -4.71
C LEU A 318 -4.50 24.09 -5.69
N CYS A 319 -4.41 23.85 -6.99
CA CYS A 319 -4.50 24.89 -8.01
C CYS A 319 -5.92 25.43 -8.23
N PHE A 320 -6.97 24.62 -8.01
CA PHE A 320 -8.35 24.95 -8.37
C PHE A 320 -9.31 25.11 -7.18
N ALA A 321 -8.91 24.85 -5.93
CA ALA A 321 -9.74 25.13 -4.75
C ALA A 321 -9.68 26.60 -4.28
N GLY A 322 -9.03 27.48 -5.06
CA GLY A 322 -8.90 28.92 -4.79
C GLY A 322 -9.87 29.83 -5.55
N ASP A 323 -10.81 29.27 -6.34
CA ASP A 323 -11.91 29.99 -7.01
C ASP A 323 -13.25 29.77 -6.28
#